data_AF-A0A7S0QX98-F1
#
_entry.id   AF-A0A7S0QX98-F1
#
_cell.length_a   1.000
_cell.length_b   1.000
_cell.length_c   1.000
_cell.angle_alpha   90.00
_cell.angle_beta   90.00
_cell.angle_gamma   90.00
#
_symmetry.space_group_name_H-M   'P 1'
#
loop_
_entity.id
_entity.type
_entity.pdbx_description
1 polymer ?
#
loop_
_entity_poly.entity_id
_entity_poly.type
_entity_poly.pdbx_seq_one_letter_code
_entity_poly.pdbx_strand_id
1 'polypeptide(L)'
;DISDDERFDRFMKEALAGEALHGVPPDLQTQLSKGLRKKFDQPPMEAIMFSLGRKLTLEEVQRILFYPTKEDACLYPQLIIGPPKGAPADHFQVKLQRVAVVTCYTHHVNNWEFVENFVLAGGLHALA
;
A
#
# COMPACT_ATOMS: atom_id res chain seq x y z
N ASP A 1 -8.30 -21.83 -4.96
CA ASP A 1 -7.78 -20.46 -4.99
C ASP A 1 -8.90 -19.48 -5.19
N ILE A 2 -8.85 -18.34 -4.48
CA ILE A 2 -9.69 -17.17 -4.76
C ILE A 2 -8.94 -16.25 -5.74
N SER A 3 -9.67 -15.56 -6.61
CA SER A 3 -9.09 -14.64 -7.61
C SER A 3 -8.49 -13.38 -6.96
N ASP A 4 -7.66 -12.65 -7.71
CA ASP A 4 -7.11 -11.36 -7.25
C ASP A 4 -8.22 -10.31 -7.04
N ASP A 5 -9.29 -10.34 -7.85
CA ASP A 5 -10.48 -9.51 -7.62
C ASP A 5 -11.17 -9.86 -6.29
N GLU A 6 -11.32 -11.15 -5.98
CA GLU A 6 -11.92 -11.58 -4.70
C GLU A 6 -11.05 -11.19 -3.49
N ARG A 7 -9.72 -11.17 -3.66
CA ARG A 7 -8.78 -10.66 -2.63
C ARG A 7 -8.89 -9.16 -2.47
N PHE A 8 -8.98 -8.43 -3.57
CA PHE A 8 -9.16 -6.97 -3.55
C PHE A 8 -10.49 -6.57 -2.93
N ASP A 9 -11.59 -7.26 -3.26
CA ASP A 9 -12.90 -7.00 -2.67
C ASP A 9 -12.91 -7.24 -1.15
N ARG A 10 -12.17 -8.26 -0.70
CA ARG A 10 -11.96 -8.50 0.73
C ARG A 10 -11.16 -7.38 1.39
N PHE A 11 -10.05 -6.96 0.79
CA PHE A 11 -9.30 -5.80 1.24
C PHE A 11 -10.21 -4.58 1.35
N MET A 12 -11.03 -4.30 0.33
CA MET A 12 -11.95 -3.17 0.35
C MET A 12 -12.99 -3.30 1.47
N LYS A 13 -13.57 -4.47 1.67
CA LYS A 13 -14.53 -4.70 2.75
C LYS A 13 -13.90 -4.44 4.12
N GLU A 14 -12.69 -4.93 4.36
CA GLU A 14 -11.99 -4.79 5.64
C GLU A 14 -11.48 -3.37 5.86
N ALA A 15 -10.91 -2.75 4.83
CA ALA A 15 -10.51 -1.35 4.81
C ALA A 15 -11.68 -0.41 5.14
N LEU A 16 -12.84 -0.64 4.50
CA LEU A 16 -14.06 0.15 4.67
C LEU A 16 -14.83 -0.16 5.97
N ALA A 17 -14.65 -1.34 6.55
CA ALA A 17 -15.31 -1.74 7.80
C ALA A 17 -14.55 -1.27 9.06
N GLY A 18 -13.32 -0.78 8.94
CA GLY A 18 -12.52 -0.33 10.06
C GLY A 18 -13.03 0.98 10.71
N GLU A 19 -12.67 1.19 11.97
CA GLU A 19 -12.93 2.45 12.70
C GLU A 19 -12.39 3.69 11.96
N ALA A 20 -11.35 3.52 11.15
CA ALA A 20 -10.73 4.56 10.34
C ALA A 20 -11.70 5.25 9.37
N LEU A 21 -12.80 4.60 8.99
CA LEU A 21 -13.82 5.17 8.10
C LEU A 21 -15.16 5.41 8.79
N HIS A 22 -15.24 5.19 10.11
CA HIS A 22 -16.40 5.54 10.91
C HIS A 22 -16.63 7.06 10.89
N GLY A 23 -17.78 7.49 10.34
CA GLY A 23 -18.11 8.91 10.18
C GLY A 23 -17.62 9.54 8.87
N VAL A 24 -16.99 8.78 7.97
CA VAL A 24 -16.66 9.27 6.63
C VAL A 24 -17.93 9.28 5.76
N PRO A 25 -18.29 10.42 5.14
CA PRO A 25 -19.41 10.53 4.22
C PRO A 25 -19.44 9.46 3.10
N PRO A 26 -20.62 8.93 2.72
CA PRO A 26 -20.72 7.86 1.71
C PRO A 26 -20.12 8.21 0.34
N ASP A 27 -20.18 9.48 -0.06
CA ASP A 27 -19.57 9.99 -1.29
C ASP A 27 -18.05 9.90 -1.24
N LEU A 28 -17.43 10.21 -0.09
CA LEU A 28 -15.99 10.06 0.11
C LEU A 28 -15.57 8.60 0.14
N GLN A 29 -16.36 7.70 0.75
CA GLN A 29 -16.09 6.25 0.70
C GLN A 29 -16.12 5.72 -0.74
N THR A 30 -17.07 6.20 -1.55
CA THR A 30 -17.19 5.86 -2.97
C THR A 30 -15.97 6.37 -3.75
N GLN A 31 -15.53 7.60 -3.49
CA GLN A 31 -14.36 8.18 -4.13
C GLN A 31 -13.06 7.45 -3.76
N LEU A 32 -12.89 7.10 -2.48
CA LEU A 32 -11.76 6.31 -2.00
C LEU A 32 -11.72 4.93 -2.66
N SER A 33 -12.87 4.24 -2.70
CA SER A 33 -13.01 2.94 -3.36
C SER A 33 -12.62 3.00 -4.83
N LYS A 34 -13.12 4.01 -5.56
CA LYS A 34 -12.76 4.23 -6.97
C LYS A 34 -11.26 4.52 -7.14
N GLY A 35 -10.68 5.30 -6.23
CA GLY A 35 -9.25 5.61 -6.21
C GLY A 35 -8.39 4.36 -6.00
N LEU A 36 -8.73 3.55 -5.00
CA LEU A 36 -8.03 2.29 -4.68
C LEU A 36 -8.18 1.27 -5.81
N ARG A 37 -9.38 1.13 -6.39
CA ARG A 37 -9.59 0.25 -7.55
C ARG A 37 -8.73 0.67 -8.74
N LYS A 38 -8.67 1.96 -9.06
CA LYS A 38 -7.77 2.47 -10.10
C LYS A 38 -6.30 2.14 -9.82
N LYS A 39 -5.88 2.18 -8.55
CA LYS A 39 -4.51 1.82 -8.14
C LYS A 39 -4.26 0.32 -8.19
N PHE A 40 -5.27 -0.49 -7.97
CA PHE A 40 -5.21 -1.95 -8.13
C PHE A 40 -5.11 -2.35 -9.61
N ASP A 41 -5.95 -1.77 -10.47
CA ASP A 41 -5.95 -2.09 -11.91
C ASP A 41 -4.70 -1.53 -12.62
N GLN A 42 -4.18 -0.38 -12.15
CA GLN A 42 -3.03 0.32 -12.75
C GLN A 42 -2.08 0.83 -11.67
N PRO A 43 -1.35 -0.07 -10.99
CA PRO A 43 -0.37 0.33 -9.99
C PRO A 43 0.82 1.02 -10.66
N PRO A 44 1.59 1.84 -9.92
CA PRO A 44 2.77 2.52 -10.47
C PRO A 44 3.95 1.53 -10.62
N MET A 45 3.82 0.59 -11.55
CA MET A 45 4.74 -0.54 -11.77
C MET A 45 6.20 -0.13 -11.83
N GLU A 46 6.54 0.83 -12.69
CA GLU A 46 7.92 1.30 -12.88
C GLU A 46 8.53 1.89 -11.61
N ALA A 47 7.76 2.70 -10.89
CA ALA A 47 8.21 3.31 -9.64
C ALA A 47 8.46 2.25 -8.56
N ILE A 48 7.61 1.22 -8.48
CA ILE A 48 7.74 0.13 -7.51
C ILE A 48 8.97 -0.72 -7.83
N MET A 49 9.11 -1.15 -9.09
CA MET A 49 10.27 -1.95 -9.52
C MET A 49 11.59 -1.18 -9.34
N PHE A 50 11.58 0.12 -9.65
CA PHE A 50 12.74 0.99 -9.43
C PHE A 50 13.07 1.11 -7.94
N SER A 51 12.07 1.37 -7.10
CA SER A 51 12.24 1.51 -5.66
C SER A 51 12.73 0.22 -5.00
N LEU A 52 12.24 -0.94 -5.43
CA LEU A 52 12.61 -2.24 -4.86
C LEU A 52 13.83 -2.87 -5.54
N GLY A 53 14.35 -2.26 -6.60
CA GLY A 53 15.49 -2.76 -7.36
C GLY A 53 15.27 -4.14 -8.00
N ARG A 54 14.02 -4.53 -8.29
CA ARG A 54 13.69 -5.85 -8.84
C ARG A 54 12.54 -5.80 -9.85
N LYS A 55 12.53 -6.78 -10.77
CA LYS A 55 11.41 -7.01 -11.67
C LYS A 55 10.26 -7.66 -10.89
N LEU A 56 9.04 -7.24 -11.19
CA LEU A 56 7.81 -7.76 -10.59
C LEU A 56 6.73 -7.90 -11.65
N THR A 57 5.85 -8.90 -11.48
CA THR A 57 4.61 -9.01 -12.25
C THR A 57 3.53 -8.09 -11.69
N LEU A 58 2.45 -7.89 -12.45
CA LEU A 58 1.31 -7.10 -11.98
C LEU A 58 0.70 -7.70 -10.71
N GLU A 59 0.55 -9.03 -10.70
CA GLU A 59 -0.01 -9.79 -9.59
C GLU A 59 0.87 -9.65 -8.33
N GLU A 60 2.20 -9.70 -8.48
CA GLU A 60 3.11 -9.47 -7.36
C GLU A 60 2.97 -8.06 -6.78
N VAL A 61 2.82 -7.05 -7.62
CA VAL A 61 2.63 -5.66 -7.19
C VAL A 61 1.28 -5.44 -6.52
N GLN A 62 0.21 -5.98 -7.09
CA GLN A 62 -1.13 -5.93 -6.51
C GLN A 62 -1.14 -6.59 -5.13
N ARG A 63 -0.51 -7.76 -5.00
CA ARG A 63 -0.33 -8.46 -3.73
C ARG A 63 0.42 -7.61 -2.72
N ILE A 64 1.62 -7.11 -3.08
CA ILE A 64 2.43 -6.29 -2.17
C ILE A 64 1.63 -5.08 -1.67
N LEU A 65 0.89 -4.40 -2.54
CA LEU A 65 0.17 -3.18 -2.17
C LEU A 65 -1.13 -3.43 -1.40
N PHE A 66 -1.93 -4.43 -1.75
CA PHE A 66 -3.31 -4.54 -1.25
C PHE A 66 -3.53 -5.72 -0.30
N TYR A 67 -2.76 -6.80 -0.44
CA TYR A 67 -2.88 -7.99 0.40
C TYR A 67 -1.49 -8.64 0.61
N PRO A 68 -0.55 -7.91 1.23
CA PRO A 68 0.80 -8.38 1.45
C PRO A 68 0.82 -9.56 2.39
N THR A 69 1.77 -10.46 2.17
CA THR A 69 2.13 -11.47 3.15
C THR A 69 3.04 -10.86 4.22
N LYS A 70 3.29 -11.59 5.30
CA LYS A 70 4.26 -11.16 6.32
C LYS A 70 5.67 -10.97 5.75
N GLU A 71 6.04 -11.73 4.73
CA GLU A 71 7.32 -11.58 4.04
C GLU A 71 7.38 -10.28 3.23
N ASP A 72 6.27 -9.83 2.64
CA ASP A 72 6.26 -8.56 1.89
C ASP A 72 6.43 -7.34 2.80
N ALA A 73 6.15 -7.47 4.10
CA ALA A 73 6.29 -6.37 5.06
C ALA A 73 7.71 -5.77 5.07
N CYS A 74 8.73 -6.57 4.75
CA CYS A 74 10.12 -6.08 4.66
C CYS A 74 10.38 -5.17 3.46
N LEU A 75 9.49 -5.13 2.47
CA LEU A 75 9.59 -4.28 1.28
C LEU A 75 9.05 -2.86 1.54
N TYR A 76 8.09 -2.75 2.46
CA TYR A 76 7.37 -1.50 2.75
C TYR A 76 8.25 -0.31 3.16
N PRO A 77 9.34 -0.46 3.94
CA PRO A 77 10.22 0.66 4.27
C PRO A 77 10.74 1.39 3.03
N GLN A 78 11.08 0.67 1.95
CA GLN A 78 11.54 1.26 0.69
C GLN A 78 10.40 1.92 -0.09
N LEU A 79 9.18 1.40 0.04
CA LEU A 79 8.00 1.98 -0.63
C LEU A 79 7.48 3.24 0.08
N ILE A 80 7.67 3.33 1.39
CA ILE A 80 7.13 4.39 2.25
C ILE A 80 8.13 5.52 2.49
N ILE A 81 9.44 5.27 2.39
CA ILE A 81 10.45 6.31 2.64
C ILE A 81 10.15 7.56 1.81
N GLY A 82 10.30 8.73 2.41
CA GLY A 82 10.10 10.00 1.72
C GLY A 82 11.09 10.20 0.57
N PRO A 83 10.79 11.08 -0.40
CA PRO A 83 11.76 11.48 -1.39
C PRO A 83 12.98 12.14 -0.69
N PRO A 84 14.19 12.04 -1.29
CA PRO A 84 15.37 12.68 -0.73
C PRO A 84 15.20 14.20 -0.65
N LYS A 85 15.89 14.84 0.29
CA LYS A 85 15.82 16.29 0.47
C LYS A 85 16.21 17.02 -0.82
N GLY A 86 15.35 17.92 -1.28
CA GLY A 86 15.55 18.68 -2.53
C GLY A 86 15.06 17.96 -3.79
N ALA A 87 14.43 16.79 -3.67
CA ALA A 87 13.76 16.14 -4.80
C ALA A 87 12.64 17.02 -5.38
N PRO A 88 12.39 16.93 -6.70
CA PRO A 88 11.30 17.66 -7.32
C PRO A 88 9.94 17.13 -6.85
N ALA A 89 8.89 17.95 -6.97
CA ALA A 89 7.55 17.62 -6.48
C ALA A 89 6.92 16.39 -7.19
N ASP A 90 7.41 16.06 -8.39
CA ASP A 90 6.96 14.93 -9.20
C ASP A 90 7.84 13.67 -9.05
N HIS A 91 8.80 13.69 -8.12
CA HIS A 91 9.67 12.55 -7.83
C HIS A 91 8.85 11.27 -7.58
N PHE A 92 9.26 10.15 -8.18
CA PHE A 92 8.50 8.89 -8.17
C PHE A 92 8.11 8.45 -6.75
N GLN A 93 9.01 8.66 -5.79
CA GLN A 93 8.81 8.34 -4.37
C GLN A 93 7.59 9.06 -3.76
N VAL A 94 7.24 10.27 -4.22
CA VAL A 94 6.04 10.99 -3.73
C VAL A 94 4.76 10.24 -4.08
N LYS A 95 4.70 9.71 -5.31
CA LYS A 95 3.53 8.94 -5.79
C LYS A 95 3.47 7.57 -5.11
N LEU A 96 4.63 6.96 -4.91
CA LEU A 96 4.77 5.64 -4.32
C LEU A 96 4.45 5.63 -2.83
N GLN A 97 5.02 6.57 -2.08
CA GLN A 97 4.79 6.72 -0.64
C GLN A 97 3.30 6.84 -0.33
N ARG A 98 2.56 7.66 -1.07
CA ARG A 98 1.12 7.86 -0.81
C ARG A 98 0.33 6.56 -0.92
N VAL A 99 0.55 5.76 -1.97
CA VAL A 99 -0.19 4.51 -2.12
C VAL A 99 0.22 3.50 -1.05
N ALA A 100 1.52 3.34 -0.79
CA ALA A 100 2.02 2.39 0.19
C ALA A 100 1.63 2.74 1.63
N VAL A 101 1.65 4.03 2.01
CA VAL A 101 1.20 4.48 3.34
C VAL A 101 -0.29 4.25 3.50
N VAL A 102 -1.10 4.59 2.49
CA VAL A 102 -2.55 4.39 2.56
C VAL A 102 -2.88 2.92 2.72
N THR A 103 -2.31 2.02 1.91
CA THR A 103 -2.63 0.60 2.02
C THR A 103 -2.10 -0.02 3.32
N CYS A 104 -0.90 0.37 3.74
CA CYS A 104 -0.34 0.01 5.05
C CYS A 104 -1.27 0.39 6.20
N TYR A 105 -1.67 1.66 6.28
CA TYR A 105 -2.48 2.18 7.39
C TYR A 105 -3.93 1.71 7.36
N THR A 106 -4.52 1.53 6.17
CA THR A 106 -5.95 1.18 6.07
C THR A 106 -6.20 -0.28 6.43
N HIS A 107 -5.23 -1.15 6.20
CA HIS A 107 -5.45 -2.59 6.34
C HIS A 107 -4.37 -3.30 7.14
N HIS A 108 -3.09 -3.05 6.86
CA HIS A 108 -2.01 -3.91 7.37
C HIS A 108 -1.66 -3.65 8.83
N VAL A 109 -1.94 -2.45 9.36
CA VAL A 109 -1.74 -2.13 10.78
C VAL A 109 -2.59 -3.00 11.73
N ASN A 110 -3.67 -3.61 11.24
CA ASN A 110 -4.50 -4.53 12.01
C ASN A 110 -3.95 -5.97 12.03
N ASN A 111 -2.88 -6.25 11.28
CA ASN A 111 -2.20 -7.54 11.24
C ASN A 111 -0.87 -7.45 12.00
N TRP A 112 -0.84 -8.01 13.21
CA TRP A 112 0.36 -7.95 14.06
C TRP A 112 1.58 -8.60 13.42
N GLU A 113 1.44 -9.73 12.71
CA GLU A 113 2.57 -10.38 12.04
C GLU A 113 3.17 -9.48 10.96
N PHE A 114 2.33 -8.74 10.23
CA PHE A 114 2.81 -7.75 9.26
C PHE A 114 3.54 -6.61 9.98
N VAL A 115 2.95 -6.04 11.03
CA VAL A 115 3.52 -4.91 11.78
C VAL A 115 4.87 -5.27 12.38
N GLU A 116 5.01 -6.43 12.99
CA GLU A 116 6.27 -6.92 13.56
C GLU A 116 7.38 -6.96 12.49
N ASN A 117 7.10 -7.58 11.33
CA ASN A 117 8.08 -7.67 10.24
C ASN A 117 8.39 -6.30 9.61
N PHE A 118 7.39 -5.43 9.49
CA PHE A 118 7.57 -4.06 9.02
C PHE A 118 8.48 -3.26 9.97
N VAL A 119 8.26 -3.36 11.28
CA VAL A 119 9.07 -2.68 12.30
C VAL A 119 10.51 -3.21 12.28
N LEU A 120 10.70 -4.53 12.25
CA LEU A 120 12.01 -5.17 12.19
C LEU A 120 12.79 -4.79 10.92
N ALA A 121 12.09 -4.52 9.81
CA ALA A 121 12.69 -4.04 8.57
C ALA A 121 13.02 -2.54 8.56
N GLY A 122 12.81 -1.82 9.67
CA GLY A 122 13.08 -0.37 9.78
C GLY A 122 11.91 0.52 9.33
N GLY A 123 10.70 -0.03 9.25
CA GLY A 123 9.50 0.70 8.80
C GLY A 123 9.17 1.95 9.61
N LEU A 124 9.45 1.96 10.91
CA LEU A 124 9.27 3.15 11.75
C LEU A 124 10.23 4.28 11.38
N HIS A 125 11.46 3.94 10.98
CA HIS A 125 12.42 4.95 10.51
C HIS A 125 12.02 5.54 9.16
N ALA A 126 11.45 4.73 8.27
CA ALA A 126 10.92 5.19 6.99
C ALA A 126 9.72 6.14 7.12
N LEU A 127 9.02 6.11 8.26
CA LEU A 127 7.87 6.96 8.59
C LEU A 127 8.25 8.25 9.35
N ALA A 128 9.47 8.35 9.89
CA ALA A 128 9.93 9.48 10.71
C ALA A 128 10.42 10.66 9.86
#